data_AF-A0A7X8B0D6-F1
#
_entry.id   AF-A0A7X8B0D6-F1
#
_cell.length_a   1.000
_cell.length_b   1.000
_cell.length_c   1.000
_cell.angle_alpha   90.00
_cell.angle_beta   90.00
_cell.angle_gamma   90.00
#
_symmetry.space_group_name_H-M   'P 1'
#
loop_
_entity.id
_entity.type
_entity.pdbx_description
1 polymer ?
#
loop_
_entity_poly.entity_id
_entity_poly.type
_entity_poly.pdbx_seq_one_letter_code
_entity_poly.pdbx_strand_id
1 'polypeptide(L)'
;MDLSIKEVARILNVSETTVRNHIAAGKLPARRKGRHIVVSRSDLGAFATSSPPPLPEEPDPGHQEPDGPKDKDHAFILELLSHLSAQMDRFHEMLLQNQTLVAQVRSLEGDLARKDMEIEQLRRDLIHQSRMHEKELEEQVKILQEKWSVLEKEGTERTEREREHFESMLAREQSLWSERFAQEQNQWAERLAQEREHHVRRLHEMSCRESFWSRLTKMMTWS
;
A
#
# COMPACT_ATOMS: atom_id res chain seq x y z
N MET A 1 7.23 -47.00 -9.19
CA MET A 1 8.58 -46.46 -8.95
C MET A 1 9.10 -45.90 -10.26
N ASP A 2 9.55 -44.65 -10.25
CA ASP A 2 10.05 -43.96 -11.44
C ASP A 2 11.57 -44.18 -11.52
N LEU A 3 12.08 -44.66 -12.65
CA LEU A 3 13.49 -45.00 -12.89
C LEU A 3 14.16 -43.95 -13.79
N SER A 4 15.38 -43.55 -13.44
CA SER A 4 16.18 -42.65 -14.26
C SER A 4 16.72 -43.36 -15.51
N ILE A 5 17.06 -42.60 -16.56
CA ILE A 5 17.63 -43.15 -17.80
C ILE A 5 18.84 -44.07 -17.53
N LYS A 6 19.67 -43.74 -16.54
CA LYS A 6 20.84 -44.55 -16.17
C LYS A 6 20.47 -45.91 -15.58
N GLU A 7 19.43 -45.93 -14.76
CA GLU A 7 18.93 -47.17 -14.14
C GLU A 7 18.21 -48.04 -15.18
N VAL A 8 17.44 -47.41 -16.08
CA VAL A 8 16.80 -48.07 -17.23
C VAL A 8 17.84 -48.74 -18.12
N ALA A 9 18.93 -48.04 -18.45
CA ALA A 9 20.03 -48.54 -19.25
C ALA A 9 20.69 -49.79 -18.61
N ARG A 10 20.88 -49.79 -17.29
CA ARG A 10 21.41 -50.95 -16.55
C ARG A 10 20.47 -52.14 -16.55
N ILE A 11 19.16 -51.91 -16.41
CA ILE A 11 18.16 -52.99 -16.37
C ILE A 11 17.99 -53.64 -17.76
N LEU A 12 18.01 -52.84 -18.83
CA LEU A 12 17.89 -53.33 -20.20
C LEU A 12 19.24 -53.74 -20.84
N ASN A 13 20.34 -53.58 -20.10
CA ASN A 13 21.71 -53.86 -20.56
C ASN A 13 22.08 -53.19 -21.90
N VAL A 14 21.67 -51.92 -22.07
CA VAL A 14 21.93 -51.09 -23.26
C VAL A 14 22.55 -49.77 -22.86
N SER A 15 23.15 -49.05 -23.80
CA SER A 15 23.72 -47.72 -23.54
C SER A 15 22.63 -46.66 -23.28
N GLU A 16 22.96 -45.64 -22.50
CA GLU A 16 22.04 -44.51 -22.21
C GLU A 16 21.58 -43.78 -23.49
N THR A 17 22.42 -43.73 -24.52
CA THR A 17 22.10 -43.15 -25.83
C THR A 17 21.03 -43.95 -26.55
N THR A 18 21.10 -45.29 -26.52
CA THR A 18 20.08 -46.17 -27.10
C THR A 18 18.74 -46.02 -26.38
N VAL A 19 18.74 -45.88 -25.05
CA VAL A 19 17.52 -45.59 -24.28
C VAL A 19 16.91 -44.24 -24.69
N ARG A 20 17.72 -43.19 -24.84
CA ARG A 20 17.23 -41.89 -25.32
C ARG A 20 16.67 -41.95 -26.73
N ASN A 21 17.29 -42.74 -27.62
CA ASN A 21 16.79 -42.95 -28.98
C ASN A 21 15.46 -43.70 -28.98
N HIS A 22 15.27 -44.70 -28.11
CA HIS A 22 13.97 -45.37 -27.98
C HIS A 22 12.87 -44.47 -27.41
N ILE A 23 13.21 -43.56 -26.48
CA ILE A 23 12.29 -42.54 -25.99
C ILE A 23 11.95 -41.55 -27.11
N ALA A 24 12.94 -41.09 -27.87
CA ALA A 24 12.74 -40.19 -29.01
C ALA A 24 11.92 -40.83 -30.14
N ALA A 25 12.11 -42.13 -30.37
CA ALA A 25 11.33 -42.93 -31.32
C ALA A 25 9.94 -43.33 -30.79
N GLY A 26 9.56 -42.90 -29.57
CA GLY A 26 8.26 -43.19 -28.97
C GLY A 26 8.06 -44.65 -28.54
N LYS A 27 9.10 -45.49 -28.59
CA LYS A 27 9.05 -46.92 -28.26
C LYS A 27 9.03 -47.18 -26.75
N LEU A 28 9.53 -46.23 -25.96
CA LEU A 28 9.52 -46.27 -24.50
C LEU A 28 8.78 -45.05 -23.96
N PRO A 29 7.63 -45.22 -23.26
CA PRO A 29 6.90 -44.09 -22.70
C PRO A 29 7.70 -43.49 -21.55
N ALA A 30 8.06 -42.21 -21.69
CA ALA A 30 8.80 -41.48 -20.69
C ALA A 30 8.00 -40.25 -20.22
N ARG A 31 8.08 -39.94 -18.93
CA ARG A 31 7.48 -38.75 -18.34
C ARG A 31 8.58 -37.79 -17.92
N ARG A 32 8.34 -36.50 -18.14
CA ARG A 32 9.25 -35.45 -17.70
C ARG A 32 8.89 -35.02 -16.27
N LYS A 33 9.84 -35.16 -15.34
CA LYS A 33 9.70 -34.72 -13.95
C LYS A 33 10.73 -33.61 -13.71
N GLY A 34 10.30 -32.37 -13.93
CA GLY A 34 11.18 -31.19 -13.90
C GLY A 34 12.21 -31.19 -15.05
N ARG A 35 13.51 -31.19 -14.70
CA ARG A 35 14.62 -31.22 -15.67
C ARG A 35 15.06 -32.63 -16.09
N HIS A 36 14.49 -33.67 -15.47
CA HIS A 36 14.87 -35.06 -15.72
C HIS A 36 13.75 -35.83 -16.44
N ILE A 37 14.16 -36.75 -17.32
CA ILE A 37 13.28 -37.70 -17.99
C ILE A 37 13.29 -38.99 -17.18
N VAL A 38 12.11 -39.50 -16.85
CA VAL A 38 11.95 -40.65 -15.96
C VAL A 38 10.97 -41.64 -16.60
N VAL A 39 11.26 -42.93 -16.48
CA VAL A 39 10.47 -44.02 -17.07
C VAL A 39 9.85 -44.84 -15.93
N SER A 40 8.57 -45.18 -16.03
CA SER A 40 7.94 -45.99 -14.99
C SER A 40 8.39 -47.46 -15.10
N ARG A 41 8.63 -48.12 -13.97
CA ARG A 41 9.05 -49.54 -13.95
C ARG A 41 8.03 -50.48 -14.60
N SER A 42 6.74 -50.13 -14.53
CA SER A 42 5.63 -50.88 -15.13
C SER A 42 5.75 -50.92 -16.65
N ASP A 43 6.06 -49.77 -17.26
CA ASP A 43 6.17 -49.63 -18.71
C ASP A 43 7.42 -50.30 -19.28
N LEU A 44 8.49 -50.32 -18.48
CA LEU A 44 9.75 -50.98 -18.82
C LEU A 44 9.60 -52.50 -18.90
N GLY A 45 8.79 -53.09 -18.02
CA GLY A 45 8.44 -54.51 -18.08
C GLY A 45 7.67 -54.88 -19.35
N ALA A 46 6.73 -54.02 -19.78
CA ALA A 46 5.99 -54.23 -21.03
C ALA A 46 6.94 -54.18 -22.25
N PHE A 47 7.90 -53.27 -22.25
CA PHE A 47 8.89 -53.14 -23.34
C PHE A 47 9.89 -54.30 -23.41
N ALA A 48 10.37 -54.81 -22.27
CA ALA A 48 11.27 -55.96 -22.25
C ALA A 48 10.60 -57.27 -22.74
N THR A 49 9.27 -57.35 -22.62
CA THR A 49 8.49 -58.52 -23.05
C THR A 49 8.15 -58.45 -24.56
N SER A 50 8.14 -57.25 -25.15
CA SER A 50 8.01 -57.06 -26.61
C SER A 50 9.37 -57.23 -27.31
N SER A 51 9.95 -58.43 -27.21
CA SER A 51 11.03 -58.85 -28.10
C SER A 51 10.43 -59.14 -29.50
N PRO A 52 10.94 -58.53 -30.58
CA PRO A 52 10.53 -58.89 -31.93
C PRO A 52 10.96 -60.34 -32.24
N PRO A 53 10.19 -61.13 -33.00
CA PRO A 53 10.62 -62.44 -33.45
C PRO A 53 11.90 -62.33 -34.29
N PRO A 54 12.77 -63.37 -34.28
CA PRO A 54 14.01 -63.36 -35.02
C PRO A 54 13.74 -63.24 -36.53
N LEU A 55 14.52 -62.37 -37.18
CA LEU A 55 14.61 -62.30 -38.63
C LEU A 55 14.95 -63.70 -39.18
N PRO A 56 14.21 -64.22 -40.16
CA PRO A 56 14.61 -65.44 -40.87
C PRO A 56 15.91 -65.16 -41.65
N GLU A 57 16.92 -66.01 -41.42
CA GLU A 57 18.04 -66.15 -42.33
C GLU A 57 17.64 -66.99 -43.56
N GLU A 58 18.36 -66.70 -44.66
CA GLU A 58 18.61 -67.51 -45.87
C GLU A 58 17.58 -67.49 -47.02
N PRO A 59 17.94 -67.83 -48.28
CA PRO A 59 19.24 -67.84 -48.99
C PRO A 59 19.18 -67.16 -50.38
N ASP A 60 20.34 -66.97 -51.02
CA ASP A 60 20.48 -66.92 -52.49
C ASP A 60 20.75 -68.36 -52.96
N PRO A 61 19.90 -69.00 -53.80
CA PRO A 61 20.21 -69.03 -55.24
C PRO A 61 19.00 -69.16 -56.20
N GLY A 62 19.16 -68.62 -57.42
CA GLY A 62 18.83 -69.35 -58.66
C GLY A 62 17.40 -69.32 -59.20
N HIS A 63 17.26 -68.66 -60.35
CA HIS A 63 16.31 -68.89 -61.46
C HIS A 63 15.07 -69.78 -61.23
N GLN A 64 13.89 -69.19 -61.39
CA GLN A 64 12.82 -69.70 -62.26
C GLN A 64 11.76 -68.59 -62.51
N GLU A 65 11.59 -68.19 -63.77
CA GLU A 65 10.33 -67.60 -64.24
C GLU A 65 9.21 -68.63 -64.06
N PRO A 66 8.03 -68.17 -63.60
CA PRO A 66 6.82 -68.59 -64.28
C PRO A 66 5.92 -67.39 -64.59
N ASP A 67 5.50 -67.36 -65.85
CA ASP A 67 4.43 -66.55 -66.39
C ASP A 67 3.08 -66.78 -65.65
N GLY A 68 2.50 -65.68 -65.14
CA GLY A 68 1.05 -65.44 -64.96
C GLY A 68 0.45 -65.62 -63.55
N PRO A 69 -0.61 -64.87 -63.15
CA PRO A 69 -1.20 -63.64 -63.68
C PRO A 69 -0.91 -62.43 -62.75
N LYS A 70 -0.42 -61.32 -63.32
CA LYS A 70 0.05 -60.11 -62.61
C LYS A 70 -1.06 -59.28 -61.93
N ASP A 71 -2.31 -59.70 -62.04
CA ASP A 71 -3.48 -58.88 -61.66
C ASP A 71 -3.68 -58.71 -60.14
N LYS A 72 -3.22 -59.66 -59.31
CA LYS A 72 -3.38 -59.58 -57.84
C LYS A 72 -2.36 -58.65 -57.18
N ASP A 73 -1.13 -58.63 -57.69
CA ASP A 73 -0.09 -57.74 -57.19
C ASP A 73 -0.37 -56.28 -57.60
N HIS A 74 -0.93 -56.08 -58.79
CA HIS A 74 -1.40 -54.77 -59.22
C HIS A 74 -2.55 -54.23 -58.36
N ALA A 75 -3.51 -55.08 -57.94
CA ALA A 75 -4.59 -54.66 -57.05
C ALA A 75 -4.07 -54.19 -55.68
N PHE A 76 -3.13 -54.92 -55.08
CA PHE A 76 -2.49 -54.53 -53.81
C PHE A 76 -1.68 -53.23 -53.93
N ILE A 77 -0.94 -53.06 -55.04
CA ILE A 77 -0.19 -51.82 -55.30
C ILE A 77 -1.14 -50.62 -55.45
N LEU A 78 -2.27 -50.79 -56.14
CA LEU A 78 -3.27 -49.72 -56.28
C LEU A 78 -3.93 -49.37 -54.95
N GLU A 79 -4.23 -50.36 -54.11
CA GLU A 79 -4.77 -50.14 -52.77
C GLU A 79 -3.76 -49.38 -51.89
N LEU A 80 -2.48 -49.77 -51.92
CA LEU A 80 -1.41 -49.08 -51.21
C LEU A 80 -1.22 -47.63 -51.70
N LEU A 81 -1.27 -47.40 -53.01
CA LEU A 81 -1.19 -46.05 -53.58
C LEU A 81 -2.40 -45.20 -53.17
N SER A 82 -3.61 -45.77 -53.14
CA SER A 82 -4.81 -45.06 -52.68
C SER A 82 -4.72 -44.69 -51.19
N HIS A 83 -4.16 -45.59 -50.38
CA HIS A 83 -3.94 -45.34 -48.95
C HIS A 83 -2.90 -44.24 -48.73
N LEU A 84 -1.77 -44.28 -49.46
CA LEU A 84 -0.75 -43.24 -49.40
C LEU A 84 -1.27 -41.89 -49.90
N SER A 85 -2.08 -41.88 -50.97
CA SER A 85 -2.74 -40.67 -51.45
C SER A 85 -3.67 -40.08 -50.38
N ALA A 86 -4.55 -40.88 -49.79
CA ALA A 86 -5.44 -40.43 -48.72
C ALA A 86 -4.67 -39.94 -47.49
N GLN A 87 -3.51 -40.55 -47.21
CA GLN A 87 -2.63 -40.12 -46.13
C GLN A 87 -1.97 -38.77 -46.46
N MET A 88 -1.54 -38.55 -47.71
CA MET A 88 -1.01 -37.27 -48.18
C MET A 88 -2.06 -36.16 -48.12
N ASP A 89 -3.31 -36.44 -48.51
CA ASP A 89 -4.41 -35.48 -48.45
C ASP A 89 -4.69 -35.03 -47.01
N ARG A 90 -4.73 -35.98 -46.06
CA ARG A 90 -4.86 -35.67 -44.63
C ARG A 90 -3.69 -34.83 -44.11
N PHE A 91 -2.45 -35.14 -44.52
CA PHE A 91 -1.30 -34.32 -44.16
C PHE A 91 -1.40 -32.92 -44.75
N HIS A 92 -1.88 -32.79 -45.98
CA HIS A 92 -2.08 -31.51 -46.63
C HIS A 92 -3.14 -30.66 -45.91
N GLU A 93 -4.28 -31.26 -45.55
CA GLU A 93 -5.31 -30.60 -44.73
C GLU A 93 -4.75 -30.13 -43.39
N MET A 94 -4.00 -30.99 -42.69
CA MET A 94 -3.36 -30.61 -41.42
C MET A 94 -2.35 -29.46 -41.61
N LEU A 95 -1.59 -29.45 -42.71
CA LEU A 95 -0.68 -28.35 -43.01
C LEU A 95 -1.42 -27.04 -43.24
N LEU A 96 -2.52 -27.06 -43.99
CA LEU A 96 -3.36 -25.87 -44.21
C LEU A 96 -3.96 -25.38 -42.89
N GLN A 97 -4.52 -26.27 -42.08
CA GLN A 97 -5.03 -25.93 -40.75
C GLN A 97 -3.93 -25.33 -39.88
N ASN A 98 -2.74 -25.92 -39.86
CA ASN A 98 -1.60 -25.39 -39.10
C ASN A 98 -1.21 -23.98 -39.58
N GLN A 99 -1.19 -23.74 -40.90
CA GLN A 99 -0.95 -22.40 -41.44
C GLN A 99 -2.00 -21.39 -40.99
N THR A 100 -3.29 -21.77 -40.98
CA THR A 100 -4.35 -20.88 -40.48
C THR A 100 -4.21 -20.59 -38.99
N LEU A 101 -3.87 -21.59 -38.17
CA LEU A 101 -3.63 -21.42 -36.74
C LEU A 101 -2.42 -20.53 -36.48
N VAL A 102 -1.33 -20.69 -37.24
CA VAL A 102 -0.15 -19.82 -37.14
C VAL A 102 -0.50 -18.37 -37.47
N ALA A 103 -1.33 -18.14 -38.50
CA ALA A 103 -1.78 -16.79 -38.83
C ALA A 103 -2.64 -16.19 -37.70
N GLN A 104 -3.54 -16.97 -37.12
CA GLN A 104 -4.36 -16.54 -35.97
C GLN A 104 -3.52 -16.23 -34.73
N VAL A 105 -2.52 -17.07 -34.42
CA VAL A 105 -1.61 -16.83 -33.30
C VAL A 105 -0.86 -15.52 -33.51
N ARG A 106 -0.33 -15.28 -34.72
CA ARG A 106 0.36 -14.00 -35.03
C ARG A 106 -0.55 -12.79 -34.92
N SER A 107 -1.82 -12.89 -35.34
CA SER A 107 -2.75 -11.77 -35.17
C SER A 107 -3.06 -11.51 -33.69
N LEU A 108 -3.26 -12.57 -32.91
CA LEU A 108 -3.51 -12.45 -31.47
C LEU A 108 -2.29 -11.89 -30.73
N GLU A 109 -1.08 -12.29 -31.11
CA GLU A 109 0.18 -11.73 -30.58
C GLU A 109 0.27 -10.23 -30.88
N GLY A 110 -0.09 -9.80 -32.10
CA GLY A 110 -0.13 -8.39 -32.48
C GLY A 110 -1.16 -7.58 -31.68
N ASP A 111 -2.35 -8.13 -31.46
CA ASP A 111 -3.39 -7.47 -30.66
C ASP A 111 -3.03 -7.43 -29.18
N LEU A 112 -2.40 -8.48 -28.65
CA LEU A 112 -1.88 -8.51 -27.28
C LEU A 112 -0.81 -7.42 -27.10
N ALA A 113 0.13 -7.28 -28.03
CA ALA A 113 1.14 -6.23 -27.98
C ALA A 113 0.53 -4.81 -28.01
N ARG A 114 -0.53 -4.59 -28.80
CA ARG A 114 -1.26 -3.31 -28.79
C ARG A 114 -1.91 -3.04 -27.44
N LYS A 115 -2.53 -4.05 -26.84
CA LYS A 115 -3.17 -3.93 -25.52
C LYS A 115 -2.17 -3.71 -24.40
N ASP A 116 -0.99 -4.31 -24.47
CA ASP A 116 0.09 -4.05 -23.52
C ASP A 116 0.55 -2.59 -23.59
N MET A 117 0.71 -2.03 -24.79
CA MET A 117 1.07 -0.62 -24.97
C MET A 117 -0.03 0.32 -24.44
N GLU A 118 -1.30 0.00 -24.67
CA GLU A 118 -2.45 0.75 -24.12
C GLU A 118 -2.47 0.70 -22.59
N ILE A 119 -2.23 -0.47 -22.00
CA ILE A 119 -2.12 -0.64 -20.54
C ILE A 119 -0.96 0.21 -19.99
N GLU A 120 0.20 0.22 -20.65
CA GLU A 120 1.32 1.05 -20.23
C GLU A 120 1.00 2.55 -20.29
N GLN A 121 0.33 3.00 -21.34
CA GLN A 121 -0.11 4.40 -21.48
C GLN A 121 -1.06 4.77 -20.35
N LEU A 122 -2.13 3.98 -20.14
CA LEU A 122 -3.10 4.22 -19.08
C LEU A 122 -2.46 4.19 -17.68
N ARG A 123 -1.46 3.33 -17.45
CA ARG A 123 -0.71 3.32 -16.19
C ARG A 123 0.09 4.61 -15.99
N ARG A 124 0.75 5.12 -17.03
CA ARG A 124 1.49 6.40 -16.97
C ARG A 124 0.52 7.56 -16.71
N ASP A 125 -0.62 7.58 -17.38
CA ASP A 125 -1.64 8.62 -17.21
C ASP A 125 -2.24 8.58 -15.81
N LEU A 126 -2.54 7.39 -15.28
CA LEU A 126 -3.04 7.23 -13.92
C LEU A 126 -2.02 7.74 -12.88
N ILE A 127 -0.74 7.42 -13.05
CA ILE A 127 0.33 7.93 -12.18
C ILE A 127 0.43 9.46 -12.27
N HIS A 128 0.32 10.02 -13.47
CA HIS A 128 0.34 11.47 -13.66
C HIS A 128 -0.85 12.13 -12.96
N GLN A 129 -2.07 11.64 -13.18
CA GLN A 129 -3.28 12.17 -12.53
C GLN A 129 -3.19 12.07 -11.01
N SER A 130 -2.72 10.94 -10.48
CA SER A 130 -2.53 10.75 -9.04
C SER A 130 -1.58 11.78 -8.45
N ARG A 131 -0.42 12.01 -9.11
CA ARG A 131 0.55 13.03 -8.68
C ARG A 131 0.02 14.46 -8.78
N MET A 132 -0.81 14.75 -9.77
CA MET A 132 -1.44 16.07 -9.89
C MET A 132 -2.42 16.32 -8.75
N HIS A 133 -3.28 15.35 -8.45
CA HIS A 133 -4.22 15.45 -7.34
C HIS A 133 -3.52 15.49 -5.97
N GLU A 134 -2.44 14.73 -5.79
CA GLU A 134 -1.60 14.82 -4.59
C GLU A 134 -1.08 16.25 -4.38
N LYS A 135 -0.54 16.88 -5.43
CA LYS A 135 -0.08 18.28 -5.36
C LYS A 135 -1.20 19.26 -5.07
N GLU A 136 -2.36 19.11 -5.72
CA GLU A 136 -3.54 19.94 -5.46
C GLU A 136 -3.99 19.83 -3.99
N LEU A 137 -3.96 18.61 -3.43
CA LEU A 137 -4.26 18.39 -2.01
C LEU A 137 -3.21 19.02 -1.09
N GLU A 138 -1.92 18.89 -1.41
CA GLU A 138 -0.84 19.54 -0.65
C GLU A 138 -1.00 21.07 -0.63
N GLU A 139 -1.32 21.68 -1.78
CA GLU A 139 -1.60 23.12 -1.89
C GLU A 139 -2.82 23.53 -1.06
N GLN A 140 -3.92 22.76 -1.13
CA GLN A 140 -5.10 23.01 -0.31
C GLN A 140 -4.82 22.91 1.19
N VAL A 141 -4.06 21.89 1.61
CA VAL A 141 -3.64 21.72 3.01
C VAL A 141 -2.82 22.92 3.45
N LYS A 142 -1.86 23.38 2.63
CA LYS A 142 -1.04 24.56 2.93
C LYS A 142 -1.90 25.82 3.08
N ILE A 143 -2.85 26.06 2.18
CA ILE A 143 -3.77 27.20 2.25
C ILE A 143 -4.62 27.14 3.53
N LEU A 144 -5.10 25.95 3.91
CA LEU A 144 -5.90 25.78 5.14
C LEU A 144 -5.06 25.99 6.40
N GLN A 145 -3.81 25.51 6.41
CA GLN A 145 -2.86 25.76 7.50
C GLN A 145 -2.54 27.24 7.66
N GLU A 146 -2.31 27.96 6.56
CA GLU A 146 -2.10 29.41 6.59
C GLU A 146 -3.33 30.14 7.14
N LYS A 147 -4.54 29.81 6.66
CA LYS A 147 -5.80 30.35 7.17
C LYS A 147 -6.00 30.07 8.66
N TRP A 148 -5.71 28.84 9.10
CA TRP A 148 -5.78 28.47 10.51
C TRP A 148 -4.84 29.32 11.35
N SER A 149 -3.60 29.50 10.93
CA SER A 149 -2.61 30.31 11.65
C SER A 149 -3.02 31.77 11.77
N VAL A 150 -3.71 32.34 10.76
CA VAL A 150 -4.24 33.70 10.81
C VAL A 150 -5.39 33.78 11.81
N LEU A 151 -6.35 32.85 11.75
CA LEU A 151 -7.48 32.82 12.67
C LEU A 151 -7.04 32.60 14.12
N GLU A 152 -6.03 31.78 14.35
CA GLU A 152 -5.45 31.56 15.68
C GLU A 152 -4.84 32.85 16.23
N LYS A 153 -4.04 33.57 15.43
CA LYS A 153 -3.48 34.88 15.80
C LYS A 153 -4.55 35.93 16.07
N GLU A 154 -5.55 36.03 15.19
CA GLU A 154 -6.67 36.96 15.42
C GLU A 154 -7.44 36.61 16.69
N GLY A 155 -7.63 35.32 16.96
CA GLY A 155 -8.26 34.82 18.19
C GLY A 155 -7.47 35.24 19.43
N THR A 156 -6.16 35.00 19.44
CA THR A 156 -5.29 35.38 20.58
C THR A 156 -5.29 36.89 20.77
N GLU A 157 -5.13 37.68 19.71
CA GLU A 157 -5.15 39.14 19.80
C GLU A 157 -6.50 39.69 20.28
N ARG A 158 -7.62 39.09 19.89
CA ARG A 158 -8.95 39.49 20.41
C ARG A 158 -9.04 39.22 21.91
N THR A 159 -8.61 38.04 22.36
CA THR A 159 -8.60 37.72 23.79
C THR A 159 -7.65 38.62 24.59
N GLU A 160 -6.52 39.02 24.01
CA GLU A 160 -5.58 39.97 24.64
C GLU A 160 -6.20 41.36 24.78
N ARG A 161 -6.81 41.89 23.71
CA ARG A 161 -7.52 43.20 23.76
C ARG A 161 -8.65 43.20 24.80
N GLU A 162 -9.40 42.11 24.88
CA GLU A 162 -10.45 41.95 25.90
C GLU A 162 -9.85 41.91 27.31
N ARG A 163 -8.77 41.16 27.53
CA ARG A 163 -8.05 41.12 28.82
C ARG A 163 -7.54 42.49 29.22
N GLU A 164 -6.85 43.20 28.34
CA GLU A 164 -6.35 44.55 28.58
C GLU A 164 -7.49 45.53 28.91
N HIS A 165 -8.62 45.42 28.21
CA HIS A 165 -9.79 46.23 28.49
C HIS A 165 -10.34 45.97 29.90
N PHE A 166 -10.50 44.69 30.28
CA PHE A 166 -10.96 44.32 31.63
C PHE A 166 -9.97 44.71 32.72
N GLU A 167 -8.66 44.55 32.49
CA GLU A 167 -7.62 45.00 33.42
C GLU A 167 -7.65 46.52 33.61
N SER A 168 -7.84 47.29 32.53
CA SER A 168 -7.97 48.75 32.60
C SER A 168 -9.21 49.16 33.40
N MET A 169 -10.35 48.48 33.19
CA MET A 169 -11.57 48.71 33.95
C MET A 169 -11.39 48.37 35.43
N LEU A 170 -10.78 47.22 35.75
CA LEU A 170 -10.50 46.82 37.11
C LEU A 170 -9.56 47.81 37.81
N ALA A 171 -8.52 48.30 37.13
CA ALA A 171 -7.60 49.29 37.68
C ALA A 171 -8.30 50.62 38.00
N ARG A 172 -9.23 51.07 37.14
CA ARG A 172 -10.07 52.25 37.41
C ARG A 172 -11.00 52.05 38.58
N GLU A 173 -11.63 50.89 38.70
CA GLU A 173 -12.48 50.59 39.85
C GLU A 173 -11.64 50.56 41.14
N GLN A 174 -10.48 49.92 41.12
CA GLN A 174 -9.56 49.90 42.26
C GLN A 174 -9.11 51.30 42.66
N SER A 175 -8.83 52.20 41.71
CA SER A 175 -8.48 53.59 42.03
C SER A 175 -9.65 54.35 42.65
N LEU A 176 -10.87 54.17 42.13
CA LEU A 176 -12.05 54.79 42.73
C LEU A 176 -12.31 54.27 44.16
N TRP A 177 -12.10 52.97 44.39
CA TRP A 177 -12.21 52.39 45.73
C TRP A 177 -11.15 52.92 46.68
N SER A 178 -9.89 53.03 46.24
CA SER A 178 -8.82 53.56 47.08
C SER A 178 -9.02 55.05 47.40
N GLU A 179 -9.51 55.84 46.44
CA GLU A 179 -9.89 57.24 46.65
C GLU A 179 -11.03 57.38 47.66
N ARG A 180 -12.11 56.59 47.51
CA ARG A 180 -13.23 56.59 48.46
C ARG A 180 -12.77 56.20 49.87
N PHE A 181 -11.95 55.17 49.97
CA PHE A 181 -11.41 54.72 51.25
C PHE A 181 -10.53 55.81 51.90
N ALA A 182 -9.66 56.47 51.13
CA ALA A 182 -8.85 57.58 51.62
C ALA A 182 -9.71 58.77 52.07
N GLN A 183 -10.78 59.10 51.34
CA GLN A 183 -11.74 60.14 51.74
C GLN A 183 -12.43 59.81 53.07
N GLU A 184 -12.91 58.58 53.23
CA GLU A 184 -13.52 58.13 54.50
C GLU A 184 -12.51 58.20 55.64
N GLN A 185 -11.27 57.75 55.43
CA GLN A 185 -10.22 57.81 56.44
C GLN A 185 -9.91 59.26 56.85
N ASN A 186 -9.85 60.20 55.89
CA ASN A 186 -9.67 61.62 56.17
C ASN A 186 -10.84 62.22 56.96
N GLN A 187 -12.08 61.89 56.59
CA GLN A 187 -13.27 62.33 57.34
C GLN A 187 -13.24 61.85 58.79
N TRP A 188 -12.83 60.60 59.03
CA TRP A 188 -12.66 60.07 60.38
C TRP A 188 -11.54 60.79 61.14
N ALA A 189 -10.40 61.06 60.50
CA ALA A 189 -9.31 61.81 61.09
C ALA A 189 -9.71 63.25 61.46
N GLU A 190 -10.47 63.93 60.60
CA GLU A 190 -11.02 65.26 60.86
C GLU A 190 -11.98 65.27 62.04
N ARG A 191 -12.91 64.31 62.12
CA ARG A 191 -13.84 64.19 63.26
C ARG A 191 -13.07 63.99 64.56
N LEU A 192 -12.08 63.10 64.58
CA LEU A 192 -11.22 62.88 65.74
C LEU A 192 -10.42 64.13 66.11
N ALA A 193 -9.93 64.90 65.14
CA ALA A 193 -9.24 66.16 65.38
C ALA A 193 -10.18 67.22 65.99
N GLN A 194 -11.40 67.36 65.44
CA GLN A 194 -12.42 68.26 65.96
C GLN A 194 -12.82 67.90 67.41
N GLU A 195 -13.00 66.61 67.71
CA GLU A 195 -13.26 66.15 69.07
C GLU A 195 -12.11 66.50 70.01
N ARG A 196 -10.86 66.23 69.61
CA ARG A 196 -9.67 66.59 70.38
C ARG A 196 -9.60 68.10 70.65
N GLU A 197 -9.82 68.93 69.64
CA GLU A 197 -9.88 70.38 69.80
C GLU A 197 -11.00 70.79 70.77
N HIS A 198 -12.20 70.22 70.64
CA HIS A 198 -13.32 70.49 71.52
C HIS A 198 -13.01 70.08 72.98
N HIS A 199 -12.29 68.97 73.19
CA HIS A 199 -11.79 68.58 74.50
C HIS A 199 -10.75 69.58 75.05
N VAL A 200 -9.78 70.01 74.23
CA VAL A 200 -8.78 71.02 74.64
C VAL A 200 -9.43 72.34 75.02
N ARG A 201 -10.41 72.81 74.22
CA ARG A 201 -11.18 74.04 74.52
C ARG A 201 -11.94 73.92 75.84
N ARG A 202 -12.64 72.80 76.07
CA ARG A 202 -13.32 72.54 77.36
C ARG A 202 -12.36 72.52 78.54
N LEU A 203 -11.20 71.87 78.41
CA LEU A 203 -10.18 71.87 79.48
C LEU A 203 -9.65 73.28 79.75
N HIS A 204 -9.45 74.09 78.71
CA HIS A 204 -9.03 75.48 78.85
C HIS A 204 -10.10 76.33 79.57
N GLU A 205 -11.38 76.19 79.19
CA GLU A 205 -12.49 76.85 79.89
C GLU A 205 -12.59 76.46 81.36
N MET A 206 -12.43 75.16 81.67
CA MET A 206 -12.40 74.66 83.05
C MET A 206 -11.21 75.24 83.81
N SER A 207 -10.02 75.26 83.23
CA SER A 207 -8.84 75.89 83.83
C SER A 207 -9.04 77.38 84.10
N CYS A 208 -9.67 78.11 83.18
CA CYS A 208 -10.03 79.52 83.38
C CYS A 208 -10.99 79.70 84.55
N ARG A 209 -12.03 78.85 84.66
CA ARG A 209 -12.98 78.84 85.79
C ARG A 209 -12.28 78.53 87.10
N GLU A 210 -11.44 77.50 87.15
CA GLU A 210 -10.65 77.14 88.33
C GLU A 210 -9.74 78.28 88.77
N SER A 211 -9.08 78.95 87.82
CA SER A 211 -8.24 80.10 88.12
C SER A 211 -9.05 81.29 88.67
N PHE A 212 -10.26 81.52 88.17
CA PHE A 212 -11.18 82.53 88.68
C PHE A 212 -11.61 82.21 90.12
N TRP A 213 -12.06 80.99 90.38
CA TRP A 213 -12.44 80.54 91.73
C TRP A 213 -11.26 80.59 92.70
N SER A 214 -10.07 80.23 92.23
CA SER A 214 -8.84 80.33 93.03
C SER A 214 -8.53 81.78 93.41
N ARG A 215 -8.70 82.73 92.49
CA ARG A 215 -8.55 84.17 92.78
C ARG A 215 -9.63 84.68 93.74
N LEU A 216 -10.88 84.29 93.53
CA LEU A 216 -12.01 84.65 94.40
C LEU A 216 -11.80 84.14 95.82
N THR A 217 -11.41 82.87 95.97
CA THR A 217 -11.13 82.25 97.27
C THR A 217 -10.01 82.99 97.99
N LYS A 218 -8.90 83.30 97.30
CA LYS A 218 -7.81 84.11 97.86
C LYS A 218 -8.31 85.46 98.38
N MET A 219 -9.14 86.17 97.61
CA MET A 219 -9.73 87.45 98.05
C MET A 219 -10.61 87.31 99.30
N MET A 220 -11.41 86.25 99.40
CA MET A 220 -12.29 86.00 100.55
C MET A 220 -11.53 85.55 101.80
N THR A 221 -10.36 84.90 101.64
CA THR A 221 -9.53 84.40 102.76
C THR A 221 -8.46 85.39 103.26
N TRP A 222 -8.30 86.54 102.61
CA TRP A 222 -7.33 87.58 102.99
C TRP A 222 -7.95 88.72 103.83
N SER A 223 -9.02 88.43 104.57
CA SER A 223 -9.56 89.25 105.67
C SER A 223 -9.24 88.60 107.02
#